data_AF-A0A545TKX5-F1
#
_entry.id   AF-A0A545TKX5-F1
#
_cell.length_a   1.000
_cell.length_b   1.000
_cell.length_c   1.000
_cell.angle_alpha   90.00
_cell.angle_beta   90.00
_cell.angle_gamma   90.00
#
_symmetry.space_group_name_H-M   'P 1'
#
loop_
_entity.id
_entity.type
_entity.pdbx_description
1 polymer ?
#
loop_
_entity_poly.entity_id
_entity_poly.type
_entity_poly.pdbx_seq_one_letter_code
_entity_poly.pdbx_strand_id
1 'polypeptide(L)'
;MAKISFEQRVERRNRLIGLLRSEEHWKTSELREHLGISQRTLMRELAELRTAGYPIESDRGRGGGIRLNGRWGIDRLHLNHQEVIELILALAIMESLQSPILTGNLKAIRQKLFQAFPQEQRRTVSNIRKRILIGDNASANVVSLYATPVPRISKEIAESFLRQHCLEIEYQSEAGDQTLRVIEPQYILLNWPVWYIIAWDHLRMSSRVFRIDRIKKTRAVGGAFRLRPQHLFKDIFAPYFQAI
;
A
#
# COMPACT_ATOMS: atom_id res chain seq x y z
N MET A 1 33.60 -15.52 -3.82
CA MET A 1 34.08 -14.15 -4.12
C MET A 1 33.04 -13.24 -4.83
N ALA A 2 31.75 -13.56 -4.90
CA ALA A 2 30.74 -12.72 -5.59
C ALA A 2 29.95 -11.74 -4.68
N LYS A 3 29.94 -11.95 -3.36
CA LYS A 3 29.11 -11.20 -2.40
C LYS A 3 29.62 -9.77 -2.12
N ILE A 4 30.94 -9.58 -2.16
CA ILE A 4 31.62 -8.29 -1.98
C ILE A 4 31.23 -7.28 -3.09
N SER A 5 30.83 -7.75 -4.27
CA SER A 5 30.60 -6.90 -5.47
C SER A 5 29.26 -6.17 -5.50
N PHE A 6 28.20 -6.71 -4.88
CA PHE A 6 26.85 -6.13 -4.98
C PHE A 6 26.53 -5.17 -3.83
N GLU A 7 26.80 -5.57 -2.58
CA GLU A 7 26.56 -4.73 -1.41
C GLU A 7 27.38 -3.45 -1.46
N GLN A 8 28.66 -3.52 -1.85
CA GLN A 8 29.51 -2.34 -2.04
C GLN A 8 29.04 -1.42 -3.18
N ARG A 9 28.40 -1.98 -4.21
CA ARG A 9 27.80 -1.20 -5.30
C ARG A 9 26.56 -0.45 -4.83
N VAL A 10 25.68 -1.12 -4.09
CA VAL A 10 24.47 -0.52 -3.53
C VAL A 10 24.82 0.56 -2.51
N GLU A 11 25.76 0.29 -1.62
CA GLU A 11 26.23 1.26 -0.64
C GLU A 11 26.87 2.49 -1.30
N ARG A 12 27.75 2.28 -2.29
CA ARG A 12 28.35 3.37 -3.06
C ARG A 12 27.30 4.21 -3.77
N ARG A 13 26.29 3.58 -4.38
CA ARG A 13 25.21 4.28 -5.07
C ARG A 13 24.39 5.13 -4.10
N ASN A 14 24.07 4.59 -2.93
CA ASN A 14 23.38 5.34 -1.88
C ASN A 14 24.21 6.53 -1.39
N ARG A 15 25.53 6.36 -1.24
CA ARG A 15 26.44 7.47 -0.89
C ARG A 15 26.49 8.54 -1.99
N LEU A 16 26.57 8.16 -3.27
CA LEU A 16 26.52 9.11 -4.38
C LEU A 16 25.21 9.91 -4.39
N ILE A 17 24.07 9.24 -4.19
CA ILE A 17 22.76 9.92 -4.07
C ILE A 17 22.74 10.87 -2.86
N GLY A 18 23.30 10.45 -1.72
CA GLY A 18 23.40 11.27 -0.52
C GLY A 18 24.20 12.56 -0.75
N LEU A 19 25.37 12.45 -1.40
CA LEU A 19 26.19 13.61 -1.79
C LEU A 19 25.42 14.53 -2.74
N LEU A 20 24.84 13.98 -3.81
CA LEU A 20 24.07 14.78 -4.78
C LEU A 20 22.84 15.49 -4.17
N ARG A 21 22.38 15.08 -2.98
CA ARG A 21 21.31 15.73 -2.22
C ARG A 21 21.82 16.77 -1.20
N SER A 22 23.08 16.71 -0.79
CA SER A 22 23.59 17.55 0.30
C SER A 22 23.98 18.95 -0.15
N GLU A 23 24.38 19.10 -1.41
CA GLU A 23 24.85 20.38 -1.97
C GLU A 23 24.09 20.71 -3.26
N GLU A 24 24.06 22.00 -3.60
CA GLU A 24 23.44 22.48 -4.84
C GLU A 24 24.19 22.01 -6.09
N HIS A 25 25.50 21.83 -6.01
CA HIS A 25 26.33 21.28 -7.08
C HIS A 25 27.64 20.69 -6.53
N TRP A 26 28.18 19.69 -7.23
CA TRP A 26 29.47 19.07 -6.92
C TRP A 26 30.41 19.07 -8.11
N LYS A 27 31.72 19.26 -7.89
CA LYS A 27 32.69 18.97 -8.95
C LYS A 27 32.90 17.47 -9.10
N THR A 28 33.19 17.05 -10.33
CA THR A 28 33.55 15.65 -10.63
C THR A 28 34.73 15.15 -9.81
N SER A 29 35.72 16.00 -9.52
CA SER A 29 36.89 15.65 -8.70
C SER A 29 36.49 15.38 -7.24
N GLU A 30 35.64 16.22 -6.66
CA GLU A 30 35.19 16.12 -5.26
C GLU A 30 34.35 14.85 -5.05
N LEU A 31 33.42 14.54 -5.97
CA LEU A 31 32.64 13.29 -5.90
C LEU A 31 33.53 12.04 -6.00
N ARG A 32 34.57 12.08 -6.84
CA ARG A 32 35.52 10.96 -6.96
C ARG A 32 36.30 10.75 -5.68
N GLU A 33 36.73 11.83 -5.04
CA GLU A 33 37.47 11.80 -3.78
C GLU A 33 36.60 11.27 -2.65
N HIS A 34 35.39 11.83 -2.44
CA HIS A 34 34.46 11.38 -1.41
C HIS A 34 34.05 9.91 -1.56
N LEU A 35 33.94 9.40 -2.79
CA LEU A 35 33.55 8.02 -3.07
C LEU A 35 34.73 7.07 -3.24
N GLY A 36 35.97 7.57 -3.32
CA GLY A 36 37.17 6.77 -3.56
C GLY A 36 37.16 6.04 -4.90
N ILE A 37 36.64 6.65 -5.98
CA ILE A 37 36.47 6.00 -7.28
C ILE A 37 37.10 6.75 -8.46
N SER A 38 37.36 6.00 -9.54
CA SER A 38 37.80 6.58 -10.81
C SER A 38 36.70 7.42 -11.48
N GLN A 39 37.09 8.33 -12.38
CA GLN A 39 36.14 9.09 -13.20
C GLN A 39 35.29 8.20 -14.08
N ARG A 40 35.86 7.16 -14.68
CA ARG A 40 35.12 6.19 -15.48
C ARG A 40 34.01 5.52 -14.66
N THR A 41 34.32 5.14 -13.43
CA THR A 41 33.34 4.54 -12.50
C THR A 41 32.26 5.54 -12.13
N LEU A 42 32.62 6.78 -11.78
CA LEU A 42 31.65 7.83 -11.45
C LEU A 42 30.71 8.11 -12.63
N MET A 43 31.24 8.30 -13.84
CA MET A 43 30.42 8.56 -15.03
C MET A 43 29.47 7.39 -15.33
N ARG A 44 29.90 6.15 -15.11
CA ARG A 44 29.03 4.98 -15.23
C ARG A 44 27.92 4.98 -14.18
N GLU A 45 28.22 5.23 -12.90
CA GLU A 45 27.21 5.30 -11.83
C GLU A 45 26.20 6.43 -12.08
N LEU A 46 26.66 7.61 -12.55
CA LEU A 46 25.78 8.73 -12.91
C LEU A 46 24.89 8.37 -14.11
N ALA A 47 25.41 7.66 -15.11
CA ALA A 47 24.62 7.17 -16.23
C ALA A 47 23.56 6.16 -15.75
N GLU A 48 23.94 5.21 -14.90
CA GLU A 48 23.01 4.23 -14.31
C GLU A 48 21.93 4.91 -13.46
N LEU A 49 22.26 5.97 -12.71
CA LEU A 49 21.28 6.79 -11.99
C LEU A 49 20.34 7.54 -12.95
N ARG A 50 20.84 8.11 -14.05
CA ARG A 50 19.97 8.73 -15.07
C ARG A 50 19.01 7.72 -15.69
N THR A 51 19.50 6.53 -16.04
CA THR A 51 18.65 5.42 -16.53
C THR A 51 17.62 4.99 -15.48
N ALA A 52 17.96 5.07 -14.19
CA ALA A 52 17.04 4.82 -13.08
C ALA A 52 16.09 6.00 -12.78
N GLY A 53 16.11 7.07 -13.58
CA GLY A 53 15.17 8.20 -13.49
C GLY A 53 15.60 9.33 -12.55
N TYR A 54 16.86 9.39 -12.13
CA TYR A 54 17.37 10.55 -11.38
C TYR A 54 17.69 11.70 -12.36
N PRO A 55 17.15 12.91 -12.17
CA PRO A 55 17.34 14.05 -13.07
C PRO A 55 18.69 14.72 -12.78
N ILE A 56 19.77 14.04 -13.16
CA ILE A 56 21.12 14.54 -12.91
C ILE A 56 21.54 15.46 -14.04
N GLU A 57 21.70 16.74 -13.71
CA GLU A 57 22.30 17.74 -14.59
C GLU A 57 23.81 17.76 -14.43
N SER A 58 24.49 18.10 -15.52
CA SER A 58 25.94 18.32 -15.53
C SER A 58 26.21 19.51 -16.42
N ASP A 59 26.68 20.59 -15.83
CA ASP A 59 27.11 21.78 -16.57
C ASP A 59 28.63 21.87 -16.63
N ARG A 60 29.18 22.39 -17.74
CA ARG A 60 30.62 22.54 -17.99
C ARG A 60 30.97 24.03 -17.97
N GLY A 61 31.88 24.44 -17.07
CA GLY A 61 32.35 25.83 -17.01
C GLY A 61 32.76 26.26 -15.60
N ARG A 62 33.14 27.54 -15.41
CA ARG A 62 33.37 28.10 -14.07
C ARG A 62 32.03 28.18 -13.33
N GLY A 63 31.94 27.53 -12.17
CA GLY A 63 30.68 27.37 -11.42
C GLY A 63 29.80 26.21 -11.90
N GLY A 64 30.24 25.46 -12.92
CA GLY A 64 29.56 24.24 -13.37
C GLY A 64 29.84 23.04 -12.45
N GLY A 65 28.91 22.09 -12.42
CA GLY A 65 29.01 20.91 -11.58
C GLY A 65 27.95 19.87 -11.91
N ILE A 66 28.03 18.74 -11.21
CA ILE A 66 27.03 17.67 -11.24
C ILE A 66 26.05 17.95 -10.11
N ARG A 67 24.76 17.96 -10.42
CA ARG A 67 23.69 18.20 -9.44
C ARG A 67 22.46 17.36 -9.75
N LEU A 68 21.64 17.13 -8.73
CA LEU A 68 20.26 16.73 -8.95
C LEU A 68 19.45 17.99 -9.30
N ASN A 69 18.76 18.00 -10.43
CA ASN A 69 17.87 19.09 -10.80
C ASN A 69 16.68 19.12 -9.83
N GLY A 70 16.54 20.25 -9.13
CA GLY A 70 15.46 20.51 -8.20
C GLY A 70 15.49 19.59 -6.98
N ARG A 71 14.54 19.79 -6.07
CA ARG A 71 14.30 18.92 -4.91
C ARG A 71 13.77 17.55 -5.37
N TRP A 72 14.60 16.77 -6.05
CA TRP A 72 14.19 15.48 -6.61
C TRP A 72 14.15 14.40 -5.54
N GLY A 73 12.94 13.93 -5.26
CA GLY A 73 12.65 12.93 -4.24
C GLY A 73 11.60 13.44 -3.26
N ILE A 74 11.35 12.66 -2.22
CA ILE A 74 10.47 13.05 -1.11
C ILE A 74 11.39 13.52 0.02
N ASP A 75 11.47 14.84 0.22
CA ASP A 75 12.37 15.48 1.18
C ASP A 75 11.87 15.28 2.63
N ARG A 76 10.57 15.53 2.87
CA ARG A 76 9.87 15.21 4.12
C ARG A 76 8.42 14.82 3.81
N LEU A 77 8.02 13.60 4.16
CA LEU A 77 6.63 13.14 4.06
C LEU A 77 6.20 12.60 5.41
N HIS A 78 5.28 13.32 6.06
CA HIS A 78 4.65 12.87 7.28
C HIS A 78 3.30 12.28 6.89
N LEU A 79 3.15 10.98 7.07
CA LEU A 79 1.87 10.29 6.96
C LEU A 79 1.44 9.88 8.36
N ASN A 80 0.18 10.15 8.69
CA ASN A 80 -0.43 9.57 9.86
C ASN A 80 -0.76 8.08 9.60
N HIS A 81 -1.08 7.32 10.66
CA HIS A 81 -1.33 5.89 10.56
C HIS A 81 -2.42 5.52 9.54
N GLN A 82 -3.47 6.33 9.41
CA GLN A 82 -4.58 6.08 8.49
C GLN A 82 -4.15 6.27 7.03
N GLU A 83 -3.46 7.37 6.72
CA GLU A 83 -2.95 7.66 5.36
C GLU A 83 -2.00 6.57 4.86
N VAL A 84 -1.20 5.98 5.76
CA VAL A 84 -0.30 4.87 5.43
C VAL A 84 -1.08 3.63 4.99
N ILE A 85 -2.16 3.30 5.70
CA ILE A 85 -3.00 2.15 5.38
C ILE A 85 -3.69 2.39 4.04
N GLU A 86 -4.22 3.58 3.81
CA GLU A 86 -4.87 3.98 2.56
C GLU A 86 -3.90 3.92 1.37
N LEU A 87 -2.65 4.39 1.54
CA LEU A 87 -1.62 4.30 0.50
C LEU A 87 -1.24 2.86 0.17
N ILE A 88 -1.10 2.00 1.19
CA ILE A 88 -0.78 0.59 1.00
C ILE A 88 -1.94 -0.15 0.33
N LEU A 89 -3.18 0.23 0.66
CA LEU A 89 -4.37 -0.27 0.00
C LEU A 89 -4.38 0.12 -1.48
N ALA A 90 -4.14 1.39 -1.80
CA ALA A 90 -4.07 1.86 -3.19
C ALA A 90 -3.02 1.10 -4.01
N LEU A 91 -1.84 0.86 -3.43
CA LEU A 91 -0.79 0.07 -4.07
C LEU A 91 -1.21 -1.39 -4.28
N ALA A 92 -1.88 -2.01 -3.30
CA ALA A 92 -2.36 -3.39 -3.43
C ALA A 92 -3.42 -3.52 -4.53
N ILE A 93 -4.35 -2.57 -4.63
CA ILE A 93 -5.36 -2.51 -5.70
C ILE A 93 -4.68 -2.32 -7.06
N MET A 94 -3.69 -1.43 -7.16
CA MET A 94 -2.96 -1.24 -8.41
C MET A 94 -2.18 -2.51 -8.81
N GLU A 95 -1.59 -3.22 -7.85
CA GLU A 95 -0.91 -4.51 -8.06
C GLU A 95 -1.90 -5.59 -8.58
N SER A 96 -3.15 -5.60 -8.10
CA SER A 96 -4.16 -6.59 -8.49
C SER A 96 -4.79 -6.33 -9.86
N LEU A 97 -4.84 -5.08 -10.31
CA LEU A 97 -5.42 -4.73 -11.61
C LEU A 97 -4.62 -5.29 -12.81
N GLN A 98 -3.44 -5.86 -12.57
CA GLN A 98 -2.54 -6.42 -13.60
C GLN A 98 -2.34 -5.47 -14.79
N SER A 99 -2.34 -4.15 -14.54
CA SER A 99 -2.25 -3.15 -15.58
C SER A 99 -0.97 -3.34 -16.40
N PRO A 100 -1.05 -3.39 -17.74
CA PRO A 100 0.14 -3.50 -18.59
C PRO A 100 0.97 -2.21 -18.62
N ILE A 101 0.44 -1.12 -18.08
CA ILE A 101 1.01 0.22 -18.15
C ILE A 101 1.35 0.70 -16.73
N LEU A 102 2.55 1.28 -16.56
CA LEU A 102 3.03 1.97 -15.36
C LEU A 102 3.12 1.13 -14.06
N THR A 103 3.23 -0.20 -14.15
CA THR A 103 3.28 -1.11 -12.99
C THR A 103 4.69 -1.59 -12.60
N GLY A 104 5.70 -1.35 -13.44
CA GLY A 104 7.05 -1.93 -13.29
C GLY A 104 7.80 -1.59 -11.99
N ASN A 105 7.39 -0.55 -11.27
CA ASN A 105 8.05 -0.10 -10.04
C ASN A 105 7.22 -0.27 -8.75
N LEU A 106 5.99 -0.82 -8.82
CA LEU A 106 5.09 -0.89 -7.66
C LEU A 106 5.71 -1.63 -6.47
N LYS A 107 6.37 -2.78 -6.72
CA LYS A 107 7.07 -3.55 -5.69
C LYS A 107 8.17 -2.73 -5.01
N ALA A 108 8.95 -1.96 -5.77
CA ALA A 108 10.02 -1.13 -5.25
C ALA A 108 9.46 0.06 -4.43
N ILE A 109 8.39 0.69 -4.90
CA ILE A 109 7.69 1.77 -4.18
C ILE A 109 7.15 1.23 -2.85
N ARG A 110 6.46 0.10 -2.86
CA ARG A 110 5.93 -0.56 -1.67
C ARG A 110 7.03 -0.89 -0.66
N GLN A 111 8.16 -1.42 -1.12
CA GLN A 111 9.31 -1.71 -0.25
C GLN A 111 9.89 -0.44 0.38
N LYS A 112 10.09 0.62 -0.41
CA LYS A 112 10.61 1.91 0.10
C LYS A 112 9.68 2.53 1.13
N LEU A 113 8.37 2.50 0.89
CA LEU A 113 7.37 2.97 1.84
C LEU A 113 7.41 2.14 3.13
N PHE A 114 7.40 0.80 3.02
CA PHE A 114 7.45 -0.06 4.20
C PHE A 114 8.73 0.14 5.02
N GLN A 115 9.87 0.39 4.36
CA GLN A 115 11.15 0.68 5.01
C GLN A 115 11.19 2.06 5.68
N ALA A 116 10.38 3.02 5.22
CA ALA A 116 10.32 4.35 5.84
C ALA A 116 9.63 4.34 7.22
N PHE A 117 8.81 3.32 7.54
CA PHE A 117 8.11 3.26 8.81
C PHE A 117 8.97 2.70 9.96
N PRO A 118 8.78 3.19 11.21
CA PRO A 118 9.25 2.54 12.42
C PRO A 118 8.75 1.08 12.55
N GLN A 119 9.53 0.23 13.24
CA GLN A 119 9.25 -1.20 13.32
C GLN A 119 7.88 -1.54 13.91
N GLU A 120 7.40 -0.76 14.89
CA GLU A 120 6.08 -0.97 15.51
C GLU A 120 4.93 -0.75 14.52
N GLN A 121 5.00 0.33 13.74
CA GLN A 121 4.00 0.65 12.72
C GLN A 121 3.98 -0.41 11.60
N ARG A 122 5.14 -0.95 11.22
CA ARG A 122 5.24 -2.03 10.22
C ARG A 122 4.41 -3.27 10.60
N ARG A 123 4.37 -3.64 11.89
CA ARG A 123 3.60 -4.80 12.36
C ARG A 123 2.09 -4.53 12.25
N THR A 124 1.64 -3.37 12.75
CA THR A 124 0.23 -2.96 12.67
C THR A 124 -0.25 -2.91 11.23
N VAL A 125 0.51 -2.27 10.35
CA VAL A 125 0.24 -2.18 8.92
C VAL A 125 0.20 -3.57 8.26
N SER A 126 1.17 -4.44 8.56
CA SER A 126 1.19 -5.80 8.01
C SER A 126 -0.03 -6.61 8.44
N ASN A 127 -0.46 -6.49 9.70
CA ASN A 127 -1.63 -7.18 10.23
C ASN A 127 -2.93 -6.71 9.57
N ILE A 128 -3.07 -5.39 9.34
CA ILE A 128 -4.23 -4.83 8.64
C ILE A 128 -4.24 -5.27 7.17
N ARG A 129 -3.09 -5.22 6.48
CA ARG A 129 -2.99 -5.66 5.08
C ARG A 129 -3.42 -7.12 4.91
N LYS A 130 -3.04 -8.03 5.82
CA LYS A 130 -3.45 -9.45 5.77
C LYS A 130 -4.96 -9.65 5.90
N ARG A 131 -5.70 -8.64 6.36
CA ARG A 131 -7.16 -8.64 6.48
C ARG A 131 -7.85 -7.98 5.29
N ILE A 132 -7.11 -7.46 4.32
CA ILE A 132 -7.65 -6.90 3.09
C ILE A 132 -7.33 -7.87 1.95
N LEU A 133 -8.36 -8.24 1.22
CA LEU A 133 -8.34 -9.28 0.21
C LEU A 133 -8.76 -8.66 -1.11
N ILE A 134 -8.14 -9.13 -2.17
CA ILE A 134 -8.51 -8.74 -3.52
C ILE A 134 -8.82 -10.00 -4.30
N GLY A 135 -10.02 -10.07 -4.84
CA GLY A 135 -10.49 -11.18 -5.64
C GLY A 135 -10.63 -10.82 -7.11
N ASP A 136 -11.25 -11.75 -7.85
CA ASP A 136 -11.61 -11.53 -9.25
C ASP A 136 -12.62 -10.38 -9.40
N ASN A 137 -12.74 -9.85 -10.61
CA ASN A 137 -13.72 -8.82 -10.92
C ASN A 137 -15.15 -9.29 -10.58
N ALA A 138 -15.96 -8.38 -10.08
CA ALA A 138 -17.37 -8.65 -9.86
C ALA A 138 -18.07 -8.97 -11.20
N SER A 139 -19.04 -9.88 -11.18
CA SER A 139 -19.82 -10.22 -12.38
C SER A 139 -20.63 -9.02 -12.87
N ALA A 140 -20.93 -8.97 -14.17
CA ALA A 140 -21.67 -7.86 -14.77
C ALA A 140 -23.01 -7.55 -14.06
N ASN A 141 -23.73 -8.60 -13.62
CA ASN A 141 -24.98 -8.46 -12.87
C ASN A 141 -24.78 -7.83 -11.48
N VAL A 142 -23.65 -8.11 -10.83
CA VAL A 142 -23.33 -7.51 -9.54
C VAL A 142 -22.95 -6.04 -9.71
N VAL A 143 -22.18 -5.74 -10.77
CA VAL A 143 -21.75 -4.37 -11.11
C VAL A 143 -22.93 -3.48 -11.49
N SER A 144 -23.91 -3.97 -12.26
CA SER A 144 -25.08 -3.17 -12.67
C SER A 144 -25.95 -2.73 -11.49
N LEU A 145 -25.90 -3.47 -10.39
CA LEU A 145 -26.63 -3.20 -9.14
C LEU A 145 -25.76 -2.52 -8.07
N TYR A 146 -24.51 -2.17 -8.40
CA TYR A 146 -23.61 -1.53 -7.46
C TYR A 146 -23.97 -0.05 -7.28
N ALA A 147 -24.10 0.38 -6.04
CA ALA A 147 -24.27 1.78 -5.68
C ALA A 147 -23.06 2.25 -4.88
N THR A 148 -22.63 3.49 -5.08
CA THR A 148 -21.58 4.07 -4.24
C THR A 148 -22.08 4.16 -2.80
N PRO A 149 -21.39 3.53 -1.82
CA PRO A 149 -21.81 3.61 -0.43
C PRO A 149 -21.77 5.04 0.12
N VAL A 150 -22.66 5.35 1.05
CA VAL A 150 -22.69 6.67 1.71
C VAL A 150 -21.36 6.90 2.46
N PRO A 151 -20.67 8.05 2.28
CA PRO A 151 -19.33 8.27 2.87
C PRO A 151 -19.24 8.03 4.37
N ARG A 152 -20.29 8.40 5.13
CA ARG A 152 -20.37 8.16 6.57
C ARG A 152 -20.35 6.68 6.93
N ILE A 153 -21.10 5.85 6.19
CA ILE A 153 -21.14 4.39 6.38
C ILE A 153 -19.76 3.79 6.13
N SER A 154 -19.12 4.17 5.02
CA SER A 154 -17.75 3.72 4.70
C SER A 154 -16.74 4.08 5.79
N LYS A 155 -16.84 5.30 6.34
CA LYS A 155 -15.97 5.76 7.43
C LYS A 155 -16.17 4.93 8.71
N GLU A 156 -17.41 4.72 9.13
CA GLU A 156 -17.72 3.95 10.34
C GLU A 156 -17.29 2.47 10.21
N ILE A 157 -17.44 1.88 9.02
CA ILE A 157 -16.90 0.55 8.70
C ILE A 157 -15.38 0.52 8.80
N ALA A 158 -14.70 1.48 8.19
CA ALA A 158 -13.24 1.56 8.23
C ALA A 158 -12.73 1.69 9.66
N GLU A 159 -13.32 2.58 10.47
CA GLU A 159 -12.95 2.75 11.87
C GLU A 159 -13.17 1.47 12.69
N SER A 160 -14.32 0.81 12.54
CA SER A 160 -14.62 -0.45 13.23
C SER A 160 -13.66 -1.58 12.82
N PHE A 161 -13.35 -1.71 11.53
CA PHE A 161 -12.41 -2.69 11.02
C PHE A 161 -11.00 -2.48 11.56
N LEU A 162 -10.52 -1.23 11.57
CA LEU A 162 -9.19 -0.85 12.04
C LEU A 162 -9.04 -1.01 13.54
N ARG A 163 -10.06 -0.63 14.33
CA ARG A 163 -10.06 -0.74 15.79
C ARG A 163 -10.48 -2.12 16.32
N GLN A 164 -10.89 -3.02 15.43
CA GLN A 164 -11.45 -4.33 15.79
C GLN A 164 -12.64 -4.23 16.76
N HIS A 165 -13.56 -3.30 16.48
CA HIS A 165 -14.78 -3.10 17.25
C HIS A 165 -15.98 -3.70 16.52
N CYS A 166 -16.94 -4.22 17.28
CA CYS A 166 -18.21 -4.66 16.71
C CYS A 166 -18.97 -3.49 16.06
N LEU A 167 -19.67 -3.80 14.98
CA LEU A 167 -20.46 -2.83 14.23
C LEU A 167 -21.89 -3.34 14.10
N GLU A 168 -22.86 -2.51 14.42
CA GLU A 168 -24.25 -2.78 14.08
C GLU A 168 -24.53 -2.22 12.69
N ILE A 169 -25.17 -3.03 11.86
CA ILE A 169 -25.53 -2.68 10.49
C ILE A 169 -27.02 -2.92 10.26
N GLU A 170 -27.67 -1.97 9.60
CA GLU A 170 -28.96 -2.17 8.96
C GLU A 170 -28.67 -2.60 7.51
N TYR A 171 -28.93 -3.86 7.19
CA TYR A 171 -28.53 -4.48 5.94
C TYR A 171 -29.75 -4.90 5.11
N GLN A 172 -29.75 -4.52 3.83
CA GLN A 172 -30.74 -4.98 2.86
C GLN A 172 -30.18 -6.14 2.04
N SER A 173 -30.84 -7.30 2.08
CA SER A 173 -30.45 -8.48 1.30
C SER A 173 -30.73 -8.28 -0.20
N GLU A 174 -30.27 -9.22 -1.03
CA GLU A 174 -30.64 -9.26 -2.45
C GLU A 174 -32.13 -9.41 -2.68
N ALA A 175 -32.80 -10.18 -1.83
CA ALA A 175 -34.24 -10.40 -1.87
C ALA A 175 -35.04 -9.18 -1.34
N GLY A 176 -34.36 -8.14 -0.86
CA GLY A 176 -34.98 -6.93 -0.32
C GLY A 176 -35.20 -6.95 1.20
N ASP A 177 -34.98 -8.09 1.87
CA ASP A 177 -35.15 -8.22 3.32
C ASP A 177 -34.24 -7.27 4.08
N GLN A 178 -34.81 -6.51 5.01
CA GLN A 178 -34.06 -5.66 5.91
C GLN A 178 -33.80 -6.39 7.23
N THR A 179 -32.54 -6.37 7.67
CA THR A 179 -32.13 -6.99 8.92
C THR A 179 -31.20 -6.07 9.70
N LEU A 180 -31.35 -6.04 11.03
CA LEU A 180 -30.41 -5.41 11.93
C LEU A 180 -29.45 -6.47 12.47
N ARG A 181 -28.14 -6.24 12.38
CA ARG A 181 -27.12 -7.24 12.75
C ARG A 181 -25.95 -6.59 13.48
N VAL A 182 -25.44 -7.27 14.50
CA VAL A 182 -24.14 -6.95 15.08
C VAL A 182 -23.10 -7.89 14.48
N ILE A 183 -22.08 -7.30 13.86
CA ILE A 183 -21.04 -8.04 13.14
C ILE A 183 -19.65 -7.71 13.69
N GLU A 184 -18.74 -8.67 13.56
CA GLU A 184 -17.30 -8.47 13.77
C GLU A 184 -16.63 -8.37 12.39
N PRO A 185 -16.18 -7.20 11.90
CA PRO A 185 -15.55 -7.06 10.59
C PRO A 185 -14.16 -7.71 10.54
N GLN A 186 -14.09 -8.99 10.18
CA GLN A 186 -12.86 -9.78 10.22
C GLN A 186 -11.95 -9.45 9.03
N TYR A 187 -12.52 -9.35 7.82
CA TYR A 187 -11.81 -9.04 6.58
C TYR A 187 -12.60 -8.09 5.69
N ILE A 188 -11.89 -7.35 4.85
CA ILE A 188 -12.48 -6.60 3.73
C ILE A 188 -12.06 -7.30 2.44
N LEU A 189 -13.01 -7.49 1.52
CA LEU A 189 -12.78 -8.06 0.21
C LEU A 189 -13.18 -7.06 -0.88
N LEU A 190 -12.30 -6.87 -1.85
CA LEU A 190 -12.56 -6.14 -3.08
C LEU A 190 -12.67 -7.11 -4.25
N ASN A 191 -13.85 -7.23 -4.84
CA ASN A 191 -14.02 -7.80 -6.17
C ASN A 191 -14.39 -6.63 -7.08
N TRP A 192 -13.42 -6.07 -7.79
CA TRP A 192 -13.56 -4.74 -8.39
C TRP A 192 -14.83 -4.63 -9.24
N PRO A 193 -15.65 -3.56 -9.08
CA PRO A 193 -15.50 -2.42 -8.15
C PRO A 193 -16.24 -2.58 -6.81
N VAL A 194 -16.77 -3.76 -6.50
CA VAL A 194 -17.65 -4.00 -5.36
C VAL A 194 -16.88 -4.40 -4.11
N TRP A 195 -17.22 -3.73 -3.00
CA TRP A 195 -16.61 -3.97 -1.70
C TRP A 195 -17.50 -4.80 -0.78
N TYR A 196 -16.87 -5.71 -0.04
CA TYR A 196 -17.52 -6.62 0.88
C TYR A 196 -16.83 -6.62 2.24
N ILE A 197 -17.60 -6.89 3.29
CA ILE A 197 -17.11 -7.23 4.62
C ILE A 197 -17.33 -8.73 4.82
N ILE A 198 -16.27 -9.46 5.12
CA ILE A 198 -16.36 -10.82 5.66
C ILE A 198 -16.35 -10.69 7.18
N ALA A 199 -17.41 -11.15 7.82
CA ALA A 199 -17.63 -10.93 9.24
C ALA A 199 -18.16 -12.17 9.95
N TRP A 200 -17.96 -12.20 11.26
CA TRP A 200 -18.79 -13.04 12.13
C TRP A 200 -20.10 -12.31 12.42
N ASP A 201 -21.22 -12.96 12.16
CA ASP A 201 -22.56 -12.43 12.37
C ASP A 201 -23.15 -13.01 13.67
N HIS A 202 -23.36 -12.17 14.67
CA HIS A 202 -23.92 -12.61 15.96
C HIS A 202 -25.39 -13.03 15.86
N LEU A 203 -26.14 -12.56 14.85
CA LEU A 203 -27.52 -13.00 14.65
C LEU A 203 -27.59 -14.45 14.14
N ARG A 204 -26.61 -14.86 13.34
CA ARG A 204 -26.57 -16.20 12.71
C ARG A 204 -25.56 -17.14 13.35
N MET A 205 -24.73 -16.63 14.27
CA MET A 205 -23.63 -17.35 14.90
C MET A 205 -22.74 -18.06 13.89
N SER A 206 -22.45 -17.38 12.78
CA SER A 206 -21.64 -17.91 11.69
C SER A 206 -20.95 -16.82 10.88
N SER A 207 -19.98 -17.22 10.06
CA SER A 207 -19.35 -16.34 9.09
C SER A 207 -20.32 -15.94 7.96
N ARG A 208 -20.33 -14.67 7.59
CA ARG A 208 -21.15 -14.11 6.51
C ARG A 208 -20.35 -13.10 5.70
N VAL A 209 -20.79 -12.87 4.46
CA VAL A 209 -20.30 -11.82 3.58
C VAL A 209 -21.40 -10.78 3.39
N PHE A 210 -21.06 -9.51 3.57
CA PHE A 210 -21.95 -8.38 3.42
C PHE A 210 -21.41 -7.44 2.35
N ARG A 211 -22.25 -7.08 1.38
CA ARG A 211 -21.94 -6.04 0.40
C ARG A 211 -22.02 -4.65 1.05
N ILE A 212 -20.96 -3.85 0.97
CA ILE A 212 -20.94 -2.54 1.65
C ILE A 212 -22.02 -1.60 1.10
N ASP A 213 -22.26 -1.64 -0.21
CA ASP A 213 -23.29 -0.83 -0.88
C ASP A 213 -24.73 -1.16 -0.47
N ARG A 214 -24.94 -2.33 0.15
CA ARG A 214 -26.23 -2.78 0.67
C ARG A 214 -26.47 -2.43 2.15
N ILE A 215 -25.47 -1.83 2.82
CA ILE A 215 -25.62 -1.33 4.19
C ILE A 215 -26.32 0.04 4.16
N LYS A 216 -27.44 0.16 4.87
CA LYS A 216 -28.27 1.38 4.91
C LYS A 216 -27.94 2.30 6.08
N LYS A 217 -27.56 1.72 7.22
CA LYS A 217 -27.10 2.45 8.40
C LYS A 217 -26.05 1.64 9.14
N THR A 218 -25.20 2.35 9.85
CA THR A 218 -24.18 1.81 10.73
C THR A 218 -24.30 2.46 12.10
N ARG A 219 -23.92 1.72 13.13
CA ARG A 219 -23.75 2.23 14.49
C ARG A 219 -22.61 1.49 15.16
N ALA A 220 -21.65 2.24 15.69
CA ALA A 220 -20.59 1.66 16.51
C ALA A 220 -21.22 1.02 17.76
N VAL A 221 -20.87 -0.23 18.03
CA VAL A 221 -21.29 -0.94 19.24
C VAL A 221 -20.09 -1.07 20.15
N GLY A 222 -20.31 -0.96 21.46
CA GLY A 222 -19.26 -1.28 22.43
C GLY A 222 -18.83 -2.73 22.30
N GLY A 223 -17.54 -3.00 22.50
CA GLY A 223 -16.97 -4.35 22.46
C GLY A 223 -15.93 -4.51 21.37
N ALA A 224 -14.70 -4.82 21.79
CA ALA A 224 -13.65 -5.25 20.89
C ALA A 224 -13.77 -6.74 20.61
N PHE A 225 -13.47 -7.15 19.38
CA PHE A 225 -13.36 -8.56 19.01
C PHE A 225 -11.91 -8.94 18.77
N ARG A 226 -11.62 -10.23 18.93
CA ARG A 226 -10.36 -10.82 18.47
C ARG A 226 -10.55 -11.44 17.10
N LEU A 227 -9.47 -11.43 16.31
CA LEU A 227 -9.50 -12.10 15.02
C LEU A 227 -9.83 -13.57 15.22
N ARG A 228 -10.84 -14.04 14.50
CA ARG A 228 -11.28 -15.41 14.56
C ARG A 228 -10.37 -16.31 13.71
N PRO A 229 -10.24 -17.60 14.04
CA PRO A 229 -9.44 -18.52 13.24
C PRO A 229 -9.89 -18.54 11.77
N GLN A 230 -8.95 -18.47 10.84
CA GLN A 230 -9.23 -18.36 9.41
C GLN A 230 -10.07 -19.52 8.86
N HIS A 231 -10.00 -20.71 9.47
CA HIS A 231 -10.78 -21.87 9.04
C HIS A 231 -12.30 -21.66 9.14
N LEU A 232 -12.77 -20.76 10.03
CA LEU A 232 -14.18 -20.41 10.15
C LEU A 232 -14.73 -19.65 8.95
N PHE A 233 -13.87 -19.26 8.02
CA PHE A 233 -14.23 -18.47 6.84
C PHE A 233 -13.80 -19.17 5.55
N LYS A 234 -13.21 -20.37 5.62
CA LYS A 234 -12.60 -21.06 4.46
C LYS A 234 -13.54 -21.17 3.27
N ASP A 235 -14.82 -21.45 3.52
CA ASP A 235 -15.83 -21.62 2.47
C ASP A 235 -16.15 -20.30 1.74
N ILE A 236 -15.96 -19.17 2.43
CA ILE A 236 -16.06 -17.82 1.85
C ILE A 236 -14.79 -17.46 1.07
N PHE A 237 -13.66 -17.99 1.52
CA PHE A 237 -12.33 -17.70 0.98
C PHE A 237 -11.91 -18.58 -0.20
N ALA A 238 -12.62 -19.67 -0.51
CA ALA A 238 -12.23 -20.65 -1.51
C ALA A 238 -11.88 -20.06 -2.91
N PRO A 239 -12.50 -18.97 -3.39
CA PRO A 239 -12.09 -18.33 -4.65
C PRO A 239 -10.86 -17.42 -4.55
N TYR A 240 -10.43 -17.01 -3.35
CA TYR A 240 -9.57 -15.83 -3.14
C TYR A 240 -8.18 -16.17 -2.57
N PHE A 241 -7.85 -17.46 -2.46
CA PHE A 241 -6.60 -17.94 -1.87
C PHE A 241 -5.41 -17.96 -2.83
N GLN A 242 -5.31 -17.01 -3.76
CA GLN A 242 -3.99 -16.65 -4.29
C GLN A 242 -3.31 -15.68 -3.32
N ALA A 243 -2.82 -16.23 -2.22
CA ALA A 243 -1.92 -15.49 -1.34
C ALA A 243 -0.56 -15.32 -2.04
N ILE A 244 -0.19 -14.06 -2.29
CA ILE A 244 1.19 -13.62 -2.55
C ILE A 244 1.99 -13.68 -1.24
#